data_AF-A0A9K3LZW2-F1
#
_entry.id   AF-A0A9K3LZW2-F1
#
_cell.length_a   1.000
_cell.length_b   1.000
_cell.length_c   1.000
_cell.angle_alpha   90.00
_cell.angle_beta   90.00
_cell.angle_gamma   90.00
#
_symmetry.space_group_name_H-M   'P 1'
#
loop_
_entity.id
_entity.type
_entity.pdbx_description
1 polymer ?
#
loop_
_entity_poly.entity_id
_entity_poly.type
_entity_poly.pdbx_seq_one_letter_code
_entity_poly.pdbx_strand_id
1 'polypeptide(L)'
;MFCVGATFDSREELREALRKFADKKGFCITSMGKKFCCSQCAEPACYMRKRLKKTEQTAPEKRRKRSSSTRVGCSFQVSYSFVNYKDKEDKSVKVRGSTCYHHSNGCFPSSIQLAIEKRKAGALVAAVNETRIQSILTLWLLDRKSQLEC
;
A
#
# COMPACT_ATOMS: atom_id res chain seq x y z
N MET A 1 -5.65 -15.95 0.02
CA MET A 1 -6.26 -15.37 -1.19
C MET A 1 -7.68 -15.01 -0.83
N PHE A 2 -8.19 -13.83 -1.22
CA PHE A 2 -9.53 -13.41 -0.80
C PHE A 2 -10.55 -13.90 -1.82
N CYS A 3 -11.64 -14.50 -1.36
CA CYS A 3 -12.70 -14.99 -2.24
C CYS A 3 -13.43 -13.81 -2.89
N VAL A 4 -13.76 -13.94 -4.16
CA VAL A 4 -14.62 -12.98 -4.85
C VAL A 4 -15.98 -12.99 -4.16
N GLY A 5 -16.45 -11.82 -3.75
CA GLY A 5 -17.70 -11.67 -3.04
C GLY A 5 -17.62 -11.73 -1.52
N ALA A 6 -16.43 -11.92 -0.94
CA ALA A 6 -16.23 -11.73 0.49
C ALA A 6 -16.59 -10.29 0.89
N THR A 7 -17.35 -10.16 1.98
CA THR A 7 -17.77 -8.89 2.58
C THR A 7 -16.93 -8.59 3.82
N PHE A 8 -16.67 -7.30 4.03
CA PHE A 8 -15.98 -6.75 5.19
C PHE A 8 -16.80 -5.58 5.72
N ASP A 9 -16.75 -5.34 7.02
CA ASP A 9 -17.56 -4.30 7.66
C ASP A 9 -17.08 -2.90 7.27
N SER A 10 -15.80 -2.79 6.92
CA SER A 10 -15.20 -1.53 6.48
C SER A 10 -14.09 -1.72 5.45
N ARG A 11 -13.79 -0.65 4.71
CA ARG A 11 -12.62 -0.57 3.83
C ARG A 11 -11.32 -0.75 4.62
N GLU A 12 -11.29 -0.22 5.83
CA GLU A 12 -10.14 -0.23 6.74
C GLU A 12 -9.82 -1.66 7.19
N GLU A 13 -10.84 -2.45 7.49
CA GLU A 13 -10.70 -3.87 7.83
C GLU A 13 -10.15 -4.67 6.66
N LEU A 14 -10.70 -4.49 5.45
CA LEU A 14 -10.16 -5.09 4.23
C LEU A 14 -8.69 -4.69 4.02
N ARG A 15 -8.34 -3.43 4.27
CA ARG A 15 -6.96 -2.92 4.17
C ARG A 15 -6.04 -3.60 5.16
N GLU A 16 -6.48 -3.82 6.40
CA GLU A 16 -5.67 -4.46 7.43
C GLU A 16 -5.46 -5.95 7.12
N ALA A 17 -6.51 -6.66 6.72
CA ALA A 17 -6.42 -8.05 6.28
C ALA A 17 -5.44 -8.18 5.10
N LEU A 18 -5.52 -7.27 4.13
CA LEU A 18 -4.59 -7.20 3.00
C LEU A 18 -3.16 -6.91 3.42
N ARG A 19 -2.94 -6.02 4.40
CA ARG A 19 -1.61 -5.74 4.96
C ARG A 19 -1.01 -6.97 5.62
N LYS A 20 -1.77 -7.66 6.48
CA LYS A 20 -1.34 -8.93 7.11
C LYS A 20 -0.98 -9.97 6.07
N PHE A 21 -1.75 -10.07 4.99
CA PHE A 21 -1.44 -10.94 3.86
C PHE A 21 -0.15 -10.53 3.13
N ALA A 22 0.05 -9.23 2.88
CA ALA A 22 1.22 -8.69 2.21
C ALA A 22 2.50 -8.86 3.03
N ASP A 23 2.43 -8.64 4.35
CA ASP A 23 3.55 -8.83 5.26
C ASP A 23 4.02 -10.29 5.28
N LYS A 24 3.09 -11.25 5.31
CA LYS A 24 3.41 -12.68 5.20
C LYS A 24 4.08 -13.05 3.87
N LYS A 25 3.78 -12.31 2.81
CA LYS A 25 4.29 -12.56 1.44
C LYS A 25 5.46 -11.67 1.06
N GLY A 26 5.87 -10.73 1.93
CA GLY A 26 7.04 -9.88 1.71
C GLY A 26 6.85 -8.74 0.70
N PHE A 27 5.65 -8.18 0.57
CA PHE A 27 5.41 -7.01 -0.28
C PHE A 27 4.58 -5.94 0.42
N CYS A 28 4.49 -4.75 -0.19
CA CYS A 28 3.69 -3.64 0.32
C CYS A 28 2.48 -3.35 -0.56
N ILE A 29 1.40 -2.87 0.06
CA ILE A 29 0.15 -2.52 -0.60
C ILE A 29 -0.08 -1.01 -0.50
N THR A 30 -0.54 -0.42 -1.58
CA THR A 30 -0.92 0.99 -1.69
C THR A 30 -2.38 1.10 -2.12
N SER A 31 -3.09 2.09 -1.58
CA SER A 31 -4.48 2.34 -1.98
C SER A 31 -4.52 3.21 -3.24
N MET A 32 -5.31 2.79 -4.24
CA MET A 32 -5.57 3.54 -5.47
C MET A 32 -7.08 3.62 -5.70
N GLY A 33 -7.74 4.67 -5.20
CA GLY A 33 -9.19 4.80 -5.30
C GLY A 33 -9.93 3.62 -4.66
N LYS A 34 -10.75 2.91 -5.46
CA LYS A 34 -11.55 1.74 -5.05
C LYS A 34 -10.82 0.39 -5.19
N LYS A 35 -9.47 0.41 -5.21
CA LYS A 35 -8.65 -0.80 -5.26
C LYS A 35 -7.39 -0.64 -4.43
N PHE A 36 -6.86 -1.77 -4.00
CA PHE A 36 -5.57 -1.91 -3.34
C PHE A 36 -4.60 -2.57 -4.30
N CYS A 37 -3.47 -1.93 -4.59
CA CYS A 37 -2.48 -2.41 -5.53
C CYS A 37 -1.15 -2.69 -4.82
N CYS A 38 -0.28 -3.50 -5.43
CA CYS A 38 1.10 -3.58 -4.99
C CYS A 38 1.77 -2.19 -5.06
N SER A 39 2.63 -1.84 -4.11
CA SER A 39 3.45 -0.62 -4.12
C SER A 39 4.23 -0.43 -5.43
N GLN A 40 4.60 -1.54 -6.07
CA GLN A 40 5.32 -1.58 -7.34
C GLN A 40 4.40 -1.80 -8.55
N CYS A 41 3.11 -1.49 -8.44
CA CYS A 41 2.14 -1.60 -9.54
C CYS A 41 2.39 -0.63 -10.70
N ALA A 42 3.02 0.51 -10.43
CA ALA A 42 3.35 1.46 -11.48
C ALA A 42 4.54 0.95 -12.30
N GLU A 43 4.40 0.96 -13.62
CA GLU A 43 5.53 0.76 -14.52
C GLU A 43 6.42 2.03 -14.53
N PRO A 44 7.76 1.92 -14.61
CA PRO A 44 8.59 3.09 -14.71
C PRO A 44 8.31 3.83 -16.02
N ALA A 45 8.29 5.16 -15.95
CA ALA A 45 8.07 6.02 -17.11
C ALA A 45 9.06 5.75 -18.25
N CYS A 46 10.26 5.24 -17.97
CA CYS A 46 11.23 4.88 -19.00
C CYS A 46 10.81 3.65 -19.82
N TYR A 47 10.14 2.66 -19.24
CA TYR A 47 9.62 1.50 -19.97
C TYR A 47 8.34 1.87 -20.73
N MET A 48 7.45 2.67 -20.13
CA MET A 48 6.29 3.24 -20.81
C MET A 48 6.70 4.04 -22.06
N ARG A 49 7.71 4.92 -21.93
CA ARG A 49 8.26 5.69 -23.05
C ARG A 49 8.99 4.81 -24.08
N LYS A 50 9.72 3.78 -23.65
CA LYS A 50 10.35 2.82 -24.58
C LYS A 50 9.31 2.03 -25.38
N ARG A 51 8.15 1.72 -24.79
CA ARG A 51 7.04 1.06 -25.49
C ARG A 51 6.38 1.98 -26.52
N LEU A 52 6.12 3.24 -26.14
CA LEU A 52 5.62 4.29 -27.04
C LEU A 52 6.61 4.63 -28.17
N LYS A 53 7.91 4.60 -27.88
CA LYS A 53 8.97 4.75 -28.89
C LYS A 53 9.23 3.49 -29.71
N LYS A 54 8.75 2.29 -29.32
CA LYS A 54 8.94 1.10 -30.17
C LYS A 54 8.08 1.15 -31.44
N THR A 55 7.10 2.04 -31.47
CA THR A 55 6.32 2.46 -32.64
C THR A 55 7.03 3.50 -33.53
N GLU A 56 8.12 4.12 -33.06
CA GLU A 56 8.88 5.15 -33.81
C GLU A 56 10.40 4.93 -33.65
N GLN A 57 11.01 4.42 -34.72
CA GLN A 57 12.39 3.93 -34.86
C GLN A 57 13.55 4.67 -34.11
N THR A 58 14.50 3.82 -33.67
CA THR A 58 15.97 3.97 -33.48
C THR A 58 16.62 5.30 -33.04
N ALA A 59 17.36 5.26 -31.91
CA ALA A 59 18.63 5.99 -31.69
C ALA A 59 19.40 5.43 -30.46
N PRO A 60 20.75 5.49 -30.42
CA PRO A 60 21.56 4.68 -29.50
C PRO A 60 21.63 5.24 -28.07
N GLU A 61 21.76 4.30 -27.12
CA GLU A 61 21.59 4.50 -25.69
C GLU A 61 22.83 5.15 -25.05
N LYS A 62 22.85 6.49 -24.89
CA LYS A 62 23.83 7.16 -24.02
C LYS A 62 23.60 6.72 -22.57
N ARG A 63 24.63 6.12 -21.96
CA ARG A 63 24.68 5.60 -20.58
C ARG A 63 24.29 6.67 -19.56
N ARG A 64 23.01 6.72 -19.17
CA ARG A 64 22.57 7.41 -17.94
C ARG A 64 22.63 6.41 -16.78
N LYS A 65 23.26 6.81 -15.67
CA LYS A 65 23.18 6.08 -14.39
C LYS A 65 21.70 5.85 -14.05
N ARG A 66 21.26 4.59 -14.10
CA ARG A 66 19.88 4.21 -13.79
C ARG A 66 19.66 4.47 -12.30
N SER A 67 18.74 5.38 -11.98
CA SER A 67 18.21 5.43 -10.63
C SER A 67 17.42 4.13 -10.41
N SER A 68 17.75 3.40 -9.35
CA SER A 68 17.09 2.17 -8.94
C SER A 68 15.70 2.50 -8.37
N SER A 69 14.78 2.92 -9.23
CA SER A 69 13.36 2.88 -8.90
C SER A 69 12.86 1.50 -9.33
N THR A 70 12.69 0.59 -8.37
CA THR A 70 12.19 -0.78 -8.54
C THR A 70 10.70 -0.83 -8.91
N ARG A 71 10.19 0.18 -9.61
CA ARG A 71 8.84 0.16 -10.17
C ARG A 71 8.85 -0.92 -11.25
N VAL A 72 8.05 -1.98 -11.07
CA VAL A 72 8.11 -3.16 -11.96
C VAL A 72 6.79 -3.39 -12.70
N GLY A 73 5.78 -2.53 -12.54
CA GLY A 73 4.51 -2.71 -13.24
C GLY A 73 3.78 -3.98 -12.79
N CYS A 74 3.77 -4.25 -11.48
CA CYS A 74 3.11 -5.42 -10.93
C CYS A 74 1.58 -5.38 -11.19
N SER A 75 1.03 -6.48 -11.70
CA SER A 75 -0.40 -6.63 -11.98
C SER A 75 -1.27 -6.93 -10.75
N PHE A 76 -0.66 -7.12 -9.57
CA PHE A 76 -1.40 -7.39 -8.33
C PHE A 76 -2.33 -6.23 -7.97
N GLN A 77 -3.63 -6.52 -7.92
CA GLN A 77 -4.65 -5.57 -7.48
C GLN A 77 -5.84 -6.29 -6.84
N VAL A 78 -6.37 -5.71 -5.77
CA VAL A 78 -7.58 -6.15 -5.10
C VAL A 78 -8.61 -5.04 -5.21
N SER A 79 -9.62 -5.26 -6.06
CA SER A 79 -10.71 -4.32 -6.30
C SER A 79 -11.85 -4.57 -5.31
N TYR A 80 -12.48 -3.50 -4.81
CA TYR A 80 -13.64 -3.61 -3.94
C TYR A 80 -14.75 -2.63 -4.36
N SER A 81 -15.96 -2.89 -3.90
CA SER A 81 -17.13 -2.00 -4.05
C SER A 81 -17.88 -1.93 -2.73
N PHE A 82 -18.48 -0.78 -2.40
CA PHE A 82 -19.39 -0.68 -1.27
C PHE A 82 -20.62 -1.56 -1.53
N VAL A 83 -21.08 -2.29 -0.51
CA VAL A 83 -22.27 -3.15 -0.61
C VAL A 83 -23.50 -2.28 -0.80
N ASN A 84 -23.63 -1.25 0.03
CA ASN A 84 -24.76 -0.34 -0.02
C ASN A 84 -24.28 1.11 -0.21
N TYR A 85 -24.09 1.52 -1.47
CA TYR A 85 -23.55 2.86 -1.76
C TYR A 85 -24.51 4.01 -1.44
N LYS A 86 -25.81 3.71 -1.26
CA LYS A 86 -26.86 4.70 -0.97
C LYS A 86 -26.92 5.03 0.51
N ASP A 87 -26.59 4.06 1.35
CA ASP A 87 -26.52 4.23 2.78
C ASP A 87 -25.12 4.75 3.15
N LYS A 88 -25.06 5.89 3.83
CA LYS A 88 -23.78 6.49 4.25
C LYS A 88 -23.27 5.89 5.55
N GLU A 89 -24.13 5.25 6.33
CA GLU A 89 -23.74 4.59 7.59
C GLU A 89 -23.12 3.22 7.30
N ASP A 90 -23.64 2.53 6.29
CA ASP A 90 -23.08 1.26 5.84
C ASP A 90 -21.76 1.47 5.05
N LYS A 91 -20.64 1.24 5.74
CA LYS A 91 -19.29 1.30 5.16
C LYS A 91 -18.80 -0.06 4.68
N SER A 92 -19.67 -1.07 4.65
CA SER A 92 -19.29 -2.41 4.26
C SER A 92 -18.84 -2.48 2.81
N VAL A 93 -17.81 -3.30 2.58
CA VAL A 93 -17.19 -3.45 1.27
C VAL A 93 -17.17 -4.92 0.84
N LYS A 94 -17.42 -5.14 -0.43
CA LYS A 94 -17.35 -6.45 -1.09
C LYS A 94 -16.18 -6.50 -2.06
N VAL A 95 -15.44 -7.60 -2.02
CA VAL A 95 -14.34 -7.87 -2.97
C VAL A 95 -14.93 -8.18 -4.36
N ARG A 96 -14.51 -7.43 -5.39
CA ARG A 96 -14.97 -7.61 -6.79
C ARG A 96 -14.23 -8.74 -7.50
N GLY A 97 -14.80 -9.25 -8.59
CA GLY A 97 -14.15 -10.25 -9.46
C GLY A 97 -12.97 -9.71 -10.29
N SER A 98 -12.82 -8.38 -10.40
CA SER A 98 -11.69 -7.74 -11.10
C SER A 98 -10.40 -7.73 -10.26
N THR A 99 -10.25 -8.67 -9.33
CA THR A 99 -9.07 -8.82 -8.48
C THR A 99 -8.05 -9.70 -9.20
N CYS A 100 -6.78 -9.31 -9.14
CA CYS A 100 -5.65 -10.05 -9.69
C CYS A 100 -4.67 -10.29 -8.55
N TYR A 101 -4.49 -11.55 -8.15
CA TYR A 101 -3.54 -11.94 -7.10
C TYR A 101 -2.18 -12.35 -7.67
N HIS A 102 -2.01 -12.27 -8.99
CA HIS A 102 -0.76 -12.62 -9.65
C HIS A 102 0.26 -11.48 -9.50
N HIS A 103 1.47 -11.84 -9.10
CA HIS A 103 2.61 -10.94 -9.06
C HIS A 103 3.45 -11.15 -10.32
N SER A 104 3.55 -10.12 -11.15
CA SER A 104 4.37 -10.12 -12.36
C SER A 104 5.66 -9.31 -12.17
N ASN A 105 6.61 -9.51 -13.08
CA ASN A 105 7.82 -8.70 -13.24
C ASN A 105 8.74 -8.68 -11.99
N GLY A 106 8.82 -9.79 -11.25
CA GLY A 106 9.76 -9.94 -10.14
C GLY A 106 9.53 -8.98 -8.98
N CYS A 107 8.27 -8.67 -8.64
CA CYS A 107 7.93 -7.70 -7.60
C CYS A 107 8.13 -8.21 -6.15
N PHE A 108 9.20 -8.96 -5.92
CA PHE A 108 9.65 -9.34 -4.60
C PHE A 108 10.80 -8.40 -4.21
N PRO A 109 10.52 -7.32 -3.47
CA PRO A 109 11.57 -6.41 -3.07
C PRO A 109 12.58 -7.11 -2.16
N SER A 110 13.85 -6.75 -2.26
CA SER A 110 14.83 -7.11 -1.23
C SER A 110 14.44 -6.51 0.13
N SER A 111 14.98 -7.02 1.24
CA SER A 111 14.69 -6.51 2.59
C SER A 111 14.86 -4.99 2.71
N ILE A 112 15.91 -4.44 2.09
CA ILE A 112 16.20 -3.00 2.04
C ILE A 112 15.13 -2.25 1.23
N GLN A 113 14.74 -2.78 0.07
CA GLN A 113 13.69 -2.18 -0.78
C GLN A 113 12.34 -2.20 -0.06
N LEU A 114 12.03 -3.30 0.62
CA LEU A 114 10.82 -3.44 1.43
C LEU A 114 10.79 -2.41 2.56
N ALA A 115 11.91 -2.17 3.25
CA ALA A 115 12.00 -1.14 4.27
C ALA A 115 11.75 0.27 3.72
N ILE A 116 12.30 0.59 2.54
CA ILE A 116 12.06 1.87 1.85
C ILE A 116 10.59 2.00 1.45
N GLU A 117 9.97 0.92 0.96
CA GLU A 117 8.56 0.91 0.60
C GLU A 117 7.65 1.05 1.82
N LYS A 118 7.96 0.38 2.94
CA LYS A 118 7.25 0.53 4.21
C LYS A 118 7.29 1.98 4.71
N ARG A 119 8.42 2.68 4.56
CA ARG A 119 8.51 4.13 4.82
C ARG A 119 7.57 4.93 3.93
N LYS A 120 7.62 4.71 2.61
CA LYS A 120 6.77 5.42 1.64
C LYS A 120 5.29 5.16 1.86
N ALA A 121 4.93 3.96 2.29
CA ALA A 121 3.57 3.58 2.66
C ALA A 121 3.11 4.14 4.02
N GLY A 122 3.98 4.90 4.71
CA GLY A 122 3.69 5.55 5.99
C GLY A 122 3.75 4.63 7.21
N ALA A 123 4.23 3.38 7.07
CA ALA A 123 4.24 2.41 8.17
C ALA A 123 5.16 2.85 9.32
N LEU A 124 6.29 3.48 9.01
CA LEU A 124 7.25 3.94 10.03
C LEU A 124 6.87 5.28 10.67
N VAL A 125 6.14 6.15 9.96
CA VAL A 125 5.62 7.40 10.54
C VAL A 125 4.52 7.10 11.56
N ALA A 126 3.68 6.09 11.30
CA ALA A 126 2.67 5.64 12.25
C ALA A 126 3.29 5.17 13.58
N ALA A 127 4.34 4.35 13.53
CA ALA A 127 4.99 3.82 14.73
C ALA A 127 5.70 4.90 15.58
N VAL A 128 6.36 5.87 14.94
CA VAL A 128 7.00 7.00 15.64
C VAL A 128 5.96 7.94 16.24
N ASN A 129 4.85 8.17 15.53
CA ASN A 129 3.75 8.98 16.06
C ASN A 129 3.05 8.28 17.23
N GLU A 130 2.86 6.96 17.17
CA GLU A 130 2.24 6.18 18.24
C GLU A 130 3.08 6.22 19.54
N THR A 131 4.39 6.03 19.44
CA THR A 131 5.30 6.17 20.60
C THR A 131 5.31 7.60 21.16
N ARG A 132 5.25 8.63 20.30
CA ARG A 132 5.17 10.02 20.73
C ARG A 132 3.83 10.38 21.37
N ILE A 133 2.73 9.82 20.89
CA ILE A 133 1.40 9.99 21.50
C ILE A 133 1.35 9.30 22.86
N GLN A 134 1.86 8.08 22.96
CA GLN A 134 1.93 7.35 24.24
C GLN A 134 2.75 8.12 25.28
N SER A 135 3.91 8.65 24.90
CA SER A 135 4.74 9.42 25.85
C SER A 135 4.04 10.70 26.33
N ILE A 136 3.34 11.43 25.45
CA ILE A 136 2.54 12.60 25.83
C ILE A 136 1.40 12.18 26.78
N LEU A 137 0.67 11.11 26.48
CA LEU A 137 -0.41 10.61 27.34
C LEU A 137 0.11 10.20 28.73
N THR A 138 1.27 9.54 28.79
CA THR A 138 1.89 9.18 30.08
C THR A 138 2.26 10.41 30.90
N LEU A 139 2.85 11.44 30.27
CA LEU A 139 3.17 12.70 30.96
C LEU A 139 1.92 13.40 31.49
N TRP A 140 0.84 13.46 30.71
CA TRP A 140 -0.43 14.03 31.13
C TRP A 140 -1.08 13.27 32.30
N LEU A 141 -1.00 11.93 32.29
CA LEU A 141 -1.55 11.10 33.37
C LEU A 141 -0.75 11.25 34.67
N LEU A 142 0.57 11.45 34.59
CA LEU A 142 1.42 11.70 35.75
C LEU A 142 1.12 13.07 36.37
N ASP A 143 1.02 14.12 35.54
CA ASP A 143 0.72 15.48 35.97
C ASP A 143 -0.65 15.60 36.67
N ARG A 144 -1.64 14.85 36.17
CA ARG A 144 -2.99 14.79 36.76
C ARG A 144 -3.02 14.06 38.11
N LYS A 145 -2.16 13.05 38.30
CA LYS A 145 -2.02 12.36 39.60
C LYS A 145 -1.38 13.27 40.65
N SER A 146 -0.36 14.04 40.28
CA SER A 146 0.27 15.00 41.21
C SER A 146 -0.67 16.12 41.68
N GLN A 147 -1.70 16.47 40.90
CA GLN A 147 -2.70 17.47 41.32
C GLN A 147 -3.82 16.91 42.20
N LEU A 148 -3.96 15.59 42.30
CA LEU A 148 -4.97 14.93 43.14
C LEU A 148 -4.42 14.48 44.50
N GLU A 149 -3.10 14.48 44.69
CA GLU A 149 -2.42 14.17 45.95
C GLU A 149 -1.96 15.43 46.72
N CYS A 150 -2.48 16.61 46.35
CA CYS A 150 -2.36 17.85 47.12
C CYS A 150 -3.70 18.27 47.72
#